data_AF-A0A4Q3KCD6-F1
#
_entry.id   AF-A0A4Q3KCD6-F1
#
_cell.length_a   1.000
_cell.length_b   1.000
_cell.length_c   1.000
_cell.angle_alpha   90.00
_cell.angle_beta   90.00
_cell.angle_gamma   90.00
#
_symmetry.space_group_name_H-M   'P 1'
#
loop_
_entity.id
_entity.type
_entity.pdbx_description
1 polymer ?
#
loop_
_entity_poly.entity_id
_entity_poly.type
_entity_poly.pdbx_seq_one_letter_code
_entity_poly.pdbx_strand_id
1 'polypeptide(L)'
;MGRFVRAILGVAAVIAGLQGCASGPREPEPDAFITGVAFARERIYVPPGAVFEATLVDVSHQDAPATVLGRQRIDPSGQAPFGLRIPYHSARIVPKGRYAVRAHVTFEGRLLFITDTSHPVLQEPAFRRTDVILQRVEPIRATVRAEVPLLQTYWKLLEIEEEPVDELAREGATQAHLVLQADEPRVTGSGGCNRFLGDYALQGGRLQFASLVSTLRLCLESGASENRYMQTLRSVWSYAQQGRELLLLAEDGKPLLRFEAVELGLQAPVEEDPPMLPQ
;
A
#
# COMPACT_ATOMS: atom_id res chain seq x y z
N MET A 1 18.91 19.88 -78.46
CA MET A 1 19.96 19.11 -79.18
C MET A 1 21.28 19.37 -78.45
N GLY A 2 21.99 18.34 -77.98
CA GLY A 2 23.39 18.50 -77.52
C GLY A 2 23.64 18.19 -76.04
N ARG A 3 24.27 17.04 -75.81
CA ARG A 3 24.74 16.43 -74.55
C ARG A 3 25.82 17.28 -73.84
N PHE A 4 25.94 17.17 -72.51
CA PHE A 4 27.25 17.06 -71.85
C PHE A 4 27.17 16.24 -70.55
N VAL A 5 28.06 15.26 -70.47
CA VAL A 5 28.35 14.36 -69.35
C VAL A 5 29.50 14.98 -68.53
N ARG A 6 29.43 14.94 -67.19
CA ARG A 6 30.54 14.98 -66.20
C ARG A 6 29.92 14.53 -64.85
N ALA A 7 30.12 13.32 -64.33
CA ALA A 7 31.32 12.66 -63.78
C ALA A 7 31.82 13.22 -62.42
N ILE A 8 31.37 12.53 -61.34
CA ILE A 8 32.07 12.07 -60.11
C ILE A 8 32.54 13.09 -59.04
N LEU A 9 32.49 12.59 -57.78
CA LEU A 9 32.93 13.08 -56.44
C LEU A 9 31.82 13.79 -55.65
N GLY A 10 31.32 13.32 -54.50
CA GLY A 10 31.88 12.44 -53.49
C GLY A 10 32.15 13.23 -52.21
N VAL A 11 31.12 13.44 -51.36
CA VAL A 11 31.29 13.79 -49.94
C VAL A 11 30.13 13.19 -49.15
N ALA A 12 30.48 12.29 -48.24
CA ALA A 12 29.60 11.78 -47.18
C ALA A 12 29.35 12.91 -46.16
N ALA A 13 28.09 13.18 -45.84
CA ALA A 13 27.72 13.89 -44.63
C ALA A 13 26.91 12.93 -43.76
N VAL A 14 27.63 12.22 -42.89
CA VAL A 14 27.08 11.54 -41.72
C VAL A 14 26.52 12.64 -40.81
N ILE A 15 25.20 12.78 -40.77
CA ILE A 15 24.55 13.61 -39.74
C ILE A 15 24.51 12.75 -38.48
N ALA A 16 25.57 12.89 -37.68
CA ALA A 16 25.63 12.39 -36.32
C ALA A 16 24.58 13.10 -35.47
N GLY A 17 23.86 12.30 -34.68
CA GLY A 17 22.76 12.75 -33.86
C GLY A 17 23.16 13.65 -32.70
N LEU A 18 22.23 14.53 -32.35
CA LEU A 18 22.00 15.01 -30.99
C LEU A 18 20.49 14.91 -30.78
N GLN A 19 19.98 13.70 -30.58
CA GLN A 19 18.68 13.57 -29.91
C GLN A 19 18.93 13.99 -28.46
N GLY A 20 18.57 15.23 -28.16
CA GLY A 20 18.54 15.73 -26.78
C GLY A 20 17.69 14.77 -25.96
N CYS A 21 18.19 14.41 -24.78
CA CYS A 21 17.42 13.72 -23.76
C CYS A 21 16.16 14.54 -23.51
N ALA A 22 15.04 14.13 -24.11
CA ALA A 22 13.72 14.60 -23.73
C ALA A 22 13.49 14.04 -22.33
N SER A 23 13.96 14.76 -21.32
CA SER A 23 13.45 14.62 -19.97
C SER A 23 11.94 14.82 -20.09
N GLY A 24 11.19 13.72 -19.89
CA GLY A 24 9.73 13.76 -19.81
C GLY A 24 9.26 14.81 -18.81
N PRO A 25 7.95 15.12 -18.76
CA PRO A 25 7.43 16.11 -17.83
C PRO A 25 7.95 15.79 -16.42
N ARG A 26 8.87 16.64 -15.96
CA ARG A 26 9.48 16.54 -14.64
C ARG A 26 8.33 16.79 -13.68
N GLU A 27 7.96 15.79 -12.89
CA GLU A 27 6.98 15.97 -11.84
C GLU A 27 7.44 17.20 -11.03
N PRO A 28 6.54 18.17 -10.74
CA PRO A 28 6.94 19.37 -10.03
C PRO A 28 7.71 18.99 -8.76
N GLU A 29 8.60 19.86 -8.29
CA GLU A 29 9.25 19.62 -6.99
C GLU A 29 8.22 19.77 -5.86
N PRO A 30 8.31 18.96 -4.79
CA PRO A 30 7.41 19.07 -3.66
C PRO A 30 7.48 20.48 -3.06
N ASP A 31 6.32 21.08 -2.83
CA ASP A 31 6.16 22.47 -2.35
C ASP A 31 5.81 22.55 -0.86
N ALA A 32 5.58 21.40 -0.22
CA ALA A 32 5.25 21.31 1.19
C ALA A 32 5.83 20.03 1.85
N PHE A 33 5.95 20.08 3.18
CA PHE A 33 6.48 18.98 3.99
C PHE A 33 5.60 18.75 5.22
N ILE A 34 5.36 17.48 5.53
CA ILE A 34 4.90 17.07 6.87
C ILE A 34 6.13 16.82 7.73
N THR A 35 6.17 17.44 8.90
CA THR A 35 7.31 17.37 9.84
C THR A 35 6.91 16.67 11.12
N GLY A 36 7.90 16.25 11.92
CA GLY A 36 7.67 15.64 13.22
C GLY A 36 8.76 14.64 13.57
N VAL A 37 8.45 13.72 14.48
CA VAL A 37 9.34 12.63 14.86
C VAL A 37 8.61 11.30 14.95
N ALA A 38 9.25 10.22 14.53
CA ALA A 38 8.82 8.85 14.78
C ALA A 38 9.64 8.26 15.92
N PHE A 39 8.98 7.84 17.01
CA PHE A 39 9.65 7.33 18.21
C PHE A 39 8.91 6.13 18.78
N ALA A 40 9.61 5.29 19.54
CA ALA A 40 8.98 4.20 20.28
C ALA A 40 8.90 4.56 21.77
N ARG A 41 7.86 4.06 22.46
CA ARG A 41 7.73 4.21 23.92
C ARG A 41 8.76 3.36 24.67
N GLU A 42 9.07 2.20 24.11
CA GLU A 42 10.09 1.29 24.62
C GLU A 42 11.44 1.57 23.95
N ARG A 43 12.53 1.16 24.61
CA ARG A 43 13.85 1.23 23.99
C ARG A 43 13.96 0.14 22.93
N ILE A 44 13.87 0.54 21.67
CA ILE A 44 13.98 -0.38 20.52
C ILE A 44 15.42 -0.41 20.01
N TYR A 45 15.92 -1.62 19.72
CA TYR A 45 17.15 -1.79 18.95
C TYR A 45 16.79 -1.89 17.48
N VAL A 46 17.32 -0.99 16.66
CA VAL A 46 17.16 -1.00 15.22
C VAL A 46 18.42 -1.62 14.61
N PRO A 47 18.34 -2.75 13.89
CA PRO A 47 19.50 -3.36 13.25
C PRO A 47 20.17 -2.40 12.24
N PRO A 48 21.51 -2.39 12.13
CA PRO A 48 22.20 -1.71 11.04
C PRO A 48 21.70 -2.23 9.70
N GLY A 49 21.34 -1.34 8.78
CA GLY A 49 20.75 -1.72 7.48
C GLY A 49 19.22 -1.87 7.49
N ALA A 50 18.55 -1.64 8.62
CA ALA A 50 17.10 -1.49 8.62
C ALA A 50 16.70 -0.22 7.86
N VAL A 51 15.55 -0.25 7.19
CA VAL A 51 15.01 0.84 6.39
C VAL A 51 13.80 1.42 7.10
N PHE A 52 13.76 2.74 7.26
CA PHE A 52 12.62 3.47 7.80
C PHE A 52 11.86 4.12 6.66
N GLU A 53 10.55 3.93 6.63
CA GLU A 53 9.67 4.53 5.64
C GLU A 53 8.48 5.19 6.33
N ALA A 54 8.20 6.44 5.93
CA ALA A 54 7.03 7.19 6.37
C ALA A 54 6.27 7.74 5.16
N THR A 55 4.96 7.58 5.16
CA THR A 55 4.07 7.95 4.06
C THR A 55 2.96 8.86 4.53
N LEU A 56 2.69 9.91 3.77
CA LEU A 56 1.45 10.69 3.87
C LEU A 56 0.41 10.03 2.97
N VAL A 57 -0.71 9.61 3.56
CA VAL A 57 -1.79 8.94 2.83
C VAL A 57 -3.10 9.70 2.93
N ASP A 58 -3.85 9.73 1.82
CA ASP A 58 -5.26 10.12 1.78
C ASP A 58 -6.14 8.92 2.14
N VAL A 59 -6.93 9.10 3.21
CA VAL A 59 -7.88 8.11 3.75
C VAL A 59 -9.32 8.65 3.73
N SER A 60 -9.62 9.60 2.84
CA SER A 60 -10.93 10.22 2.71
C SER A 60 -12.01 9.25 2.23
N HIS A 61 -11.61 8.24 1.45
CA HIS A 61 -12.51 7.25 0.86
C HIS A 61 -12.37 5.91 1.58
N GLN A 62 -13.48 5.41 2.15
CA GLN A 62 -13.48 4.16 2.91
C GLN A 62 -13.49 2.91 2.02
N ASP A 63 -13.99 3.00 0.79
CA ASP A 63 -14.11 1.86 -0.14
C ASP A 63 -13.02 1.81 -1.21
N ALA A 64 -12.03 2.71 -1.11
CA ALA A 64 -10.93 2.79 -2.06
C ALA A 64 -9.61 2.58 -1.30
N PRO A 65 -8.59 2.00 -1.96
CA PRO A 65 -7.26 1.95 -1.39
C PRO A 65 -6.76 3.35 -1.05
N ALA A 66 -5.99 3.45 0.04
CA ALA A 66 -5.39 4.71 0.45
C ALA A 66 -4.44 5.21 -0.65
N THR A 67 -4.46 6.52 -0.91
CA THR A 67 -3.59 7.12 -1.92
C THR A 67 -2.37 7.75 -1.25
N VAL A 68 -1.17 7.28 -1.59
CA VAL A 68 0.11 7.82 -1.12
C VAL A 68 0.39 9.16 -1.81
N LEU A 69 0.35 10.23 -1.02
CA LEU A 69 0.57 11.60 -1.48
C LEU A 69 2.04 12.03 -1.40
N GLY A 70 2.81 11.35 -0.54
CA GLY A 70 4.20 11.67 -0.23
C GLY A 70 4.86 10.54 0.53
N ARG A 71 6.17 10.36 0.32
CA ARG A 71 6.97 9.30 0.94
C ARG A 71 8.34 9.82 1.33
N GLN A 72 8.77 9.48 2.54
CA GLN A 72 10.13 9.62 3.02
C GLN A 72 10.67 8.22 3.28
N ARG A 73 11.79 7.89 2.67
CA ARG A 73 12.54 6.65 2.92
C ARG A 73 13.94 7.00 3.41
N ILE A 74 14.38 6.37 4.49
CA ILE A 74 15.71 6.51 5.07
C ILE A 74 16.36 5.14 5.11
N ASP A 75 17.45 4.99 4.34
CA ASP A 75 18.16 3.74 4.13
C ASP A 75 19.69 4.00 4.13
N PRO A 76 20.45 3.55 5.15
CA PRO A 76 19.98 2.90 6.37
C PRO A 76 19.30 3.89 7.33
N SER A 77 18.29 3.43 8.07
CA SER A 77 17.44 4.23 8.97
C SER A 77 18.17 4.87 10.15
N GLY A 78 19.26 4.26 10.63
CA GLY A 78 19.94 4.65 11.86
C GLY A 78 19.19 4.17 13.11
N GLN A 79 19.24 4.95 14.19
CA GLN A 79 18.54 4.65 15.44
C GLN A 79 17.39 5.63 15.67
N ALA A 80 16.32 5.17 16.32
CA ALA A 80 15.22 6.02 16.75
C ALA A 80 15.68 7.05 17.80
N PRO A 81 15.06 8.24 17.88
CA PRO A 81 13.91 8.71 17.10
C PRO A 81 14.29 9.14 15.67
N PHE A 82 13.39 8.89 14.71
CA PHE A 82 13.57 9.25 13.31
C PHE A 82 12.91 10.61 13.01
N GLY A 83 13.64 11.51 12.35
CA GLY A 83 13.09 12.80 11.94
C GLY A 83 12.14 12.65 10.75
N LEU A 84 10.89 13.09 10.90
CA LEU A 84 9.91 13.11 9.82
C LEU A 84 10.04 14.39 9.01
N ARG A 85 10.13 14.21 7.69
CA ARG A 85 10.11 15.26 6.67
C ARG A 85 9.55 14.66 5.37
N ILE A 86 8.24 14.43 5.34
CA ILE A 86 7.56 13.78 4.21
C ILE A 86 7.23 14.83 3.15
N PRO A 87 7.84 14.79 1.96
CA PRO A 87 7.53 15.71 0.86
C PRO A 87 6.17 15.39 0.26
N TYR A 88 5.38 16.42 -0.07
CA TYR A 88 4.13 16.27 -0.82
C TYR A 88 3.81 17.51 -1.65
N HIS A 89 2.88 17.36 -2.59
CA HIS A 89 2.31 18.48 -3.37
C HIS A 89 1.06 19.02 -2.70
N SER A 90 1.06 20.30 -2.35
CA SER A 90 -0.09 20.98 -1.74
C SER A 90 -1.33 20.96 -2.64
N ALA A 91 -1.14 20.95 -3.96
CA ALA A 91 -2.21 20.84 -4.96
C ALA A 91 -2.97 19.50 -4.91
N ARG A 92 -2.40 18.44 -4.32
CA ARG A 92 -3.08 17.15 -4.11
C ARG A 92 -3.97 17.14 -2.86
N ILE A 93 -3.90 18.17 -2.03
CA ILE A 93 -4.74 18.30 -0.83
C ILE A 93 -6.10 18.89 -1.20
N VAL A 94 -7.15 18.12 -0.94
CA VAL A 94 -8.53 18.48 -1.21
C VAL A 94 -9.16 19.08 0.06
N PRO A 95 -10.00 20.13 -0.07
CA PRO A 95 -10.75 20.66 1.07
C PRO A 95 -11.60 19.57 1.75
N LYS A 96 -11.53 19.50 3.09
CA LYS A 96 -12.20 18.49 3.94
C LYS A 96 -11.72 17.04 3.73
N GLY A 97 -10.58 16.84 3.06
CA GLY A 97 -9.91 15.54 3.00
C GLY A 97 -9.44 15.08 4.38
N ARG A 98 -9.26 13.77 4.52
CA ARG A 98 -8.70 13.13 5.72
C ARG A 98 -7.35 12.53 5.37
N TYR A 99 -6.32 12.99 6.07
CA TYR A 99 -4.94 12.59 5.82
C TYR A 99 -4.34 11.98 7.07
N ALA A 100 -3.52 10.95 6.89
CA ALA A 100 -2.79 10.31 7.98
C ALA A 100 -1.33 10.09 7.60
N VAL A 101 -0.47 10.10 8.60
CA VAL A 101 0.90 9.61 8.47
C VAL A 101 0.96 8.17 8.94
N ARG A 102 1.59 7.33 8.12
CA ARG A 102 1.94 5.95 8.48
C ARG A 102 3.44 5.82 8.43
N ALA A 103 4.00 5.03 9.33
CA ALA A 103 5.42 4.74 9.32
C ALA A 103 5.67 3.29 9.68
N HIS A 104 6.71 2.73 9.09
CA HIS A 104 7.18 1.39 9.39
C HIS A 104 8.69 1.30 9.24
N VAL A 105 9.26 0.27 9.87
CA VAL A 105 10.68 -0.07 9.74
C VAL A 105 10.77 -1.52 9.29
N THR A 106 11.53 -1.75 8.22
CA THR A 106 11.82 -3.09 7.70
C THR A 106 13.29 -3.43 7.83
N PHE A 107 13.60 -4.72 7.92
CA PHE A 107 14.97 -5.23 7.86
C PHE A 107 14.96 -6.53 7.05
N GLU A 108 15.78 -6.60 6.00
CA GLU A 108 15.78 -7.73 5.04
C GLU A 108 14.37 -8.07 4.51
N GLY A 109 13.58 -7.03 4.17
CA GLY A 109 12.21 -7.18 3.70
C GLY A 109 11.17 -7.55 4.77
N ARG A 110 11.55 -7.66 6.05
CA ARG A 110 10.63 -8.04 7.14
C ARG A 110 10.27 -6.86 8.01
N LEU A 111 9.00 -6.74 8.35
CA LEU A 111 8.48 -5.70 9.23
C LEU A 111 8.98 -5.87 10.68
N LEU A 112 9.65 -4.84 11.20
CA LEU A 112 10.13 -4.79 12.60
C LEU A 112 9.26 -3.89 13.47
N PHE A 113 8.91 -2.71 12.95
CA PHE A 113 8.14 -1.70 13.67
C PHE A 113 7.09 -1.07 12.77
N ILE A 114 5.95 -0.69 13.35
CA ILE A 114 4.84 -0.02 12.66
C ILE A 114 4.22 1.06 13.55
N THR A 115 3.51 2.00 12.94
CA THR A 115 2.53 2.84 13.64
C THR A 115 1.36 1.99 14.13
N ASP A 116 1.00 2.16 15.39
CA ASP A 116 -0.02 1.38 16.10
C ASP A 116 -1.43 1.92 15.97
N THR A 117 -1.56 3.22 15.74
CA THR A 117 -2.83 3.94 15.63
C THR A 117 -2.80 4.86 14.41
N SER A 118 -3.96 5.42 14.06
CA SER A 118 -4.04 6.51 13.10
C SER A 118 -3.31 7.76 13.63
N HIS A 119 -2.44 8.35 12.81
CA HIS A 119 -1.80 9.64 13.09
C HIS A 119 -2.31 10.69 12.10
N PRO A 120 -3.50 11.26 12.35
CA PRO A 120 -4.10 12.22 11.43
C PRO A 120 -3.29 13.51 11.36
N VAL A 121 -3.28 14.14 10.19
CA VAL A 121 -2.56 15.39 9.92
C VAL A 121 -3.37 16.28 8.98
N LEU A 122 -3.00 17.56 8.88
CA LEU A 122 -3.68 18.55 8.03
C LEU A 122 -5.17 18.76 8.38
N GLN A 123 -5.57 18.47 9.63
CA GLN A 123 -6.91 18.77 10.13
C GLN A 123 -7.20 20.28 10.12
N GLU A 124 -6.15 21.08 10.36
CA GLU A 124 -6.15 22.50 10.08
C GLU A 124 -4.94 22.82 9.18
N PRO A 125 -5.07 23.73 8.20
CA PRO A 125 -4.00 24.02 7.24
C PRO A 125 -2.66 24.46 7.86
N ALA A 126 -2.69 24.95 9.11
CA ALA A 126 -1.52 25.36 9.87
C ALA A 126 -0.76 24.19 10.53
N PHE A 127 -1.42 23.05 10.79
CA PHE A 127 -0.82 21.91 11.47
C PHE A 127 -0.24 20.91 10.46
N ARG A 128 1.00 21.18 10.03
CA ARG A 128 1.83 20.30 9.18
C ARG A 128 2.86 19.50 9.98
N ARG A 129 2.59 19.33 11.28
CA ARG A 129 3.44 18.58 12.19
C ARG A 129 2.64 17.47 12.86
N THR A 130 3.16 16.25 12.85
CA THR A 130 2.60 15.13 13.59
C THR A 130 3.74 14.22 14.05
N ASP A 131 3.71 13.85 15.32
CA ASP A 131 4.67 12.91 15.89
C ASP A 131 4.00 11.53 15.94
N VAL A 132 4.71 10.48 15.52
CA VAL A 132 4.15 9.12 15.39
C VAL A 132 4.82 8.15 16.34
N ILE A 133 4.05 7.18 16.82
CA ILE A 133 4.52 6.20 17.79
C ILE A 133 4.73 4.88 17.06
N LEU A 134 5.93 4.32 17.19
CA LEU A 134 6.28 3.03 16.65
C LEU A 134 6.12 1.95 17.72
N GLN A 135 5.47 0.85 17.34
CA GLN A 135 5.37 -0.37 18.10
C GLN A 135 6.07 -1.52 17.39
N ARG A 136 6.58 -2.47 18.17
CA ARG A 136 7.26 -3.67 17.66
C ARG A 136 6.23 -4.64 17.09
N VAL A 137 6.53 -5.15 15.89
CA VAL A 137 5.82 -6.31 15.33
C VAL A 137 6.47 -7.57 15.87
N GLU A 138 5.70 -8.43 16.54
CA GLU A 138 6.23 -9.71 17.00
C GLU A 138 6.49 -10.63 15.80
N PRO A 139 7.68 -11.26 15.69
CA PRO A 139 8.02 -12.17 14.60
C PRO A 139 7.38 -13.53 14.83
N ILE A 140 6.06 -13.59 14.71
CA ILE A 140 5.29 -14.83 14.76
C ILE A 140 5.21 -15.46 13.37
N ARG A 141 4.90 -16.75 13.28
CA ARG A 141 4.75 -17.46 11.99
C ARG A 141 3.81 -16.72 11.02
N ALA A 142 2.77 -16.06 11.53
CA ALA A 142 1.80 -15.32 10.75
C ALA A 142 2.35 -14.02 10.12
N THR A 143 3.42 -13.43 10.65
CA THR A 143 3.95 -12.11 10.24
C THR A 143 5.43 -12.13 9.87
N VAL A 144 6.12 -13.26 10.05
CA VAL A 144 7.58 -13.37 9.86
C VAL A 144 8.05 -13.02 8.44
N ARG A 145 7.16 -13.08 7.44
CA ARG A 145 7.42 -12.67 6.06
C ARG A 145 6.62 -11.43 5.64
N ALA A 146 5.98 -10.73 6.56
CA ALA A 146 5.20 -9.54 6.23
C ALA A 146 6.12 -8.39 5.82
N GLU A 147 5.81 -7.77 4.68
CA GLU A 147 6.45 -6.52 4.23
C GLU A 147 5.61 -5.29 4.59
N VAL A 148 4.29 -5.47 4.68
CA VAL A 148 3.32 -4.42 4.99
C VAL A 148 2.62 -4.68 6.32
N PRO A 149 2.12 -3.62 7.00
CA PRO A 149 1.28 -3.79 8.18
C PRO A 149 0.01 -4.58 7.86
N LEU A 150 -0.46 -5.40 8.81
CA LEU A 150 -1.77 -6.06 8.70
C LEU A 150 -2.92 -5.05 8.83
N LEU A 151 -2.78 -4.15 9.81
CA LEU A 151 -3.77 -3.13 10.14
C LEU A 151 -3.63 -1.92 9.23
N GLN A 152 -4.75 -1.23 9.00
CA GLN A 152 -4.87 -0.04 8.15
C GLN A 152 -4.48 -0.25 6.68
N THR A 153 -4.20 -1.48 6.28
CA THR A 153 -3.91 -1.86 4.89
C THR A 153 -5.20 -2.21 4.15
N TYR A 154 -5.28 -1.80 2.89
CA TYR A 154 -6.37 -2.18 2.00
C TYR A 154 -6.07 -3.53 1.38
N TRP A 155 -6.81 -4.55 1.82
CA TRP A 155 -6.66 -5.92 1.36
C TRP A 155 -7.71 -6.20 0.28
N LYS A 156 -7.28 -6.18 -0.99
CA LYS A 156 -8.12 -6.56 -2.14
C LYS A 156 -8.27 -8.07 -2.19
N LEU A 157 -9.50 -8.57 -2.27
CA LEU A 157 -9.78 -10.01 -2.36
C LEU A 157 -9.41 -10.54 -3.74
N LEU A 158 -8.68 -11.66 -3.76
CA LEU A 158 -8.26 -12.37 -4.98
C LEU A 158 -9.03 -13.68 -5.14
N GLU A 159 -9.15 -14.47 -4.07
CA GLU A 159 -9.71 -15.83 -4.12
C GLU A 159 -10.59 -16.10 -2.89
N ILE A 160 -11.65 -16.89 -3.09
CA ILE A 160 -12.51 -17.46 -2.04
C ILE A 160 -12.50 -18.98 -2.21
N GLU A 161 -12.03 -19.70 -1.19
CA GLU A 161 -11.99 -21.18 -1.17
C GLU A 161 -11.32 -21.77 -2.42
N GLU A 162 -10.18 -21.20 -2.82
CA GLU A 162 -9.40 -21.56 -4.03
C GLU A 162 -10.08 -21.24 -5.38
N GLU A 163 -11.28 -20.63 -5.37
CA GLU A 163 -11.92 -20.09 -6.57
C GLU A 163 -11.55 -18.60 -6.75
N PRO A 164 -11.04 -18.19 -7.93
CA PRO A 164 -10.75 -16.79 -8.19
C PRO A 164 -12.04 -15.97 -8.19
N VAL A 165 -11.98 -14.80 -7.58
CA VAL A 165 -13.08 -13.83 -7.64
C VAL A 165 -12.97 -13.11 -8.98
N ASP A 166 -13.99 -13.28 -9.83
CA ASP A 166 -14.00 -12.70 -11.18
C ASP A 166 -13.69 -11.19 -11.16
N GLU A 167 -12.54 -10.83 -11.74
CA GLU A 167 -12.02 -9.45 -11.81
C GLU A 167 -12.68 -8.60 -12.88
N LEU A 168 -13.73 -9.11 -13.56
CA LEU A 168 -14.60 -8.30 -14.42
C LEU A 168 -15.39 -7.33 -13.53
N ALA A 169 -14.65 -6.34 -13.02
CA ALA A 169 -15.04 -5.01 -12.65
C ALA A 169 -15.81 -4.45 -13.83
N ARG A 170 -17.10 -4.80 -13.85
CA ARG A 170 -18.14 -4.06 -14.53
C ARG A 170 -17.93 -2.59 -14.15
N GLU A 171 -18.02 -1.69 -15.13
CA GLU A 171 -17.95 -0.25 -14.89
C GLU A 171 -18.82 0.12 -13.68
N GLY A 172 -18.18 0.55 -12.58
CA GLY A 172 -18.85 0.94 -11.35
C GLY A 172 -19.00 -0.12 -10.24
N ALA A 173 -18.55 -1.37 -10.43
CA ALA A 173 -18.51 -2.36 -9.34
C ALA A 173 -17.31 -2.12 -8.41
N THR A 174 -17.56 -1.90 -7.11
CA THR A 174 -16.48 -1.79 -6.12
C THR A 174 -15.78 -3.14 -5.96
N GLN A 175 -14.45 -3.16 -5.88
CA GLN A 175 -13.70 -4.39 -5.64
C GLN A 175 -13.98 -4.94 -4.24
N ALA A 176 -14.10 -6.25 -4.12
CA ALA A 176 -14.24 -6.90 -2.82
C ALA A 176 -12.95 -6.72 -2.03
N HIS A 177 -13.07 -6.24 -0.79
CA HIS A 177 -11.92 -5.88 0.04
C HIS A 177 -12.26 -5.91 1.53
N LEU A 178 -11.21 -5.82 2.35
CA LEU A 178 -11.33 -5.52 3.78
C LEU A 178 -10.21 -4.58 4.25
N VAL A 179 -10.48 -3.88 5.35
CA VAL A 179 -9.52 -3.07 6.09
C VAL A 179 -9.74 -3.34 7.58
N LEU A 180 -8.67 -3.70 8.27
CA LEU A 180 -8.66 -3.86 9.73
C LEU A 180 -8.26 -2.53 10.36
N GLN A 181 -9.13 -1.93 11.17
CA GLN A 181 -8.86 -0.67 11.84
C GLN A 181 -7.90 -0.90 13.01
N ALA A 182 -7.03 0.07 13.30
CA ALA A 182 -6.06 -0.04 14.40
C ALA A 182 -6.52 0.64 15.69
N ASP A 183 -7.29 1.73 15.57
CA ASP A 183 -7.77 2.52 16.71
C ASP A 183 -8.85 1.78 17.52
N GLU A 184 -9.69 1.02 16.81
CA GLU A 184 -10.73 0.16 17.35
C GLU A 184 -10.65 -1.20 16.66
N PRO A 185 -10.93 -2.33 17.37
CA PRO A 185 -10.87 -3.67 16.80
C PRO A 185 -12.06 -3.95 15.86
N ARG A 186 -12.16 -3.17 14.78
CA ARG A 186 -13.25 -3.16 13.81
C ARG A 186 -12.73 -3.46 12.42
N VAL A 187 -13.48 -4.28 11.70
CA VAL A 187 -13.25 -4.55 10.28
C VAL A 187 -14.29 -3.79 9.47
N THR A 188 -13.84 -3.20 8.37
CA THR A 188 -14.70 -2.58 7.36
C THR A 188 -14.34 -3.14 6.00
N GLY A 189 -15.31 -3.33 5.12
CA GLY A 189 -15.02 -3.78 3.77
C GLY A 189 -16.21 -3.77 2.84
N SER A 190 -15.99 -4.26 1.63
CA SER A 190 -17.03 -4.48 0.62
C SER A 190 -16.98 -5.92 0.14
N GLY A 191 -18.13 -6.55 -0.01
CA GLY A 191 -18.27 -7.84 -0.71
C GLY A 191 -18.53 -7.69 -2.21
N GLY A 192 -18.21 -6.52 -2.77
CA GLY A 192 -18.39 -6.20 -4.19
C GLY A 192 -19.66 -5.42 -4.47
N CYS A 193 -20.80 -5.90 -3.96
CA CYS A 193 -22.08 -5.21 -4.02
C CYS A 193 -22.39 -4.42 -2.75
N ASN A 194 -22.23 -5.03 -1.59
CA ASN A 194 -22.59 -4.44 -0.32
C ASN A 194 -21.38 -4.19 0.56
N ARG A 195 -21.50 -3.15 1.38
CA ARG A 195 -20.52 -2.86 2.42
C ARG A 195 -20.85 -3.66 3.66
N PHE A 196 -19.81 -4.09 4.36
CA PHE A 196 -19.94 -4.73 5.64
C PHE A 196 -19.05 -4.08 6.68
N LEU A 197 -19.46 -4.25 7.93
CA LEU A 197 -18.69 -3.89 9.10
C LEU A 197 -18.82 -4.99 10.15
N GLY A 198 -17.84 -5.08 11.04
CA GLY A 198 -17.89 -5.96 12.18
C GLY A 198 -16.73 -5.70 13.12
N ASP A 199 -16.59 -6.58 14.09
CA ASP A 199 -15.51 -6.55 15.04
C ASP A 199 -14.50 -7.66 14.69
N TYR A 200 -13.26 -7.52 15.13
CA TYR A 200 -12.28 -8.60 15.02
C TYR A 200 -11.50 -8.76 16.33
N ALA A 201 -11.07 -9.99 16.60
CA ALA A 201 -10.13 -10.30 17.66
C ALA A 201 -8.81 -10.74 17.03
N LEU A 202 -7.72 -10.04 17.37
CA LEU A 202 -6.37 -10.36 16.93
C LEU A 202 -5.53 -10.73 18.16
N GLN A 203 -5.00 -11.95 18.19
CA GLN A 203 -4.11 -12.40 19.25
C GLN A 203 -3.04 -13.34 18.70
N GLY A 204 -1.81 -12.87 18.64
CA GLY A 204 -0.73 -13.61 17.98
C GLY A 204 -1.11 -13.90 16.52
N GLY A 205 -1.02 -15.18 16.12
CA GLY A 205 -1.38 -15.61 14.75
C GLY A 205 -2.86 -15.91 14.53
N ARG A 206 -3.72 -15.64 15.52
CA ARG A 206 -5.17 -15.86 15.43
C ARG A 206 -5.87 -14.56 15.05
N LEU A 207 -6.80 -14.69 14.11
CA LEU A 207 -7.69 -13.61 13.67
C LEU A 207 -9.09 -14.19 13.58
N GLN A 208 -10.04 -13.60 14.29
CA GLN A 208 -11.43 -14.03 14.27
C GLN A 208 -12.34 -12.83 14.08
N PHE A 209 -13.34 -12.99 13.22
CA PHE A 209 -14.33 -11.94 12.98
C PHE A 209 -15.61 -12.19 13.79
N ALA A 210 -16.17 -11.13 14.34
CA ALA A 210 -17.39 -11.13 15.12
C ALA A 210 -18.35 -10.04 14.64
N SER A 211 -19.63 -10.17 14.98
CA SER A 211 -20.64 -9.12 14.73
C SER A 211 -20.72 -8.62 13.28
N LEU A 212 -20.39 -9.46 12.29
CA LEU A 212 -20.41 -9.06 10.89
C LEU A 212 -21.84 -8.73 10.43
N VAL A 213 -22.04 -7.48 10.02
CA VAL A 213 -23.28 -6.95 9.45
C VAL A 213 -23.02 -6.34 8.08
N SER A 214 -23.92 -6.59 7.13
CA SER A 214 -23.84 -6.08 5.74
C SER A 214 -25.02 -5.16 5.45
N THR A 215 -24.80 -4.13 4.63
CA THR A 215 -25.89 -3.33 4.06
C THR A 215 -26.60 -4.15 3.00
N LEU A 216 -27.93 -4.08 2.87
CA LEU A 216 -28.64 -4.80 1.81
C LEU A 216 -28.90 -3.87 0.60
N ARG A 217 -28.15 -4.05 -0.49
CA ARG A 217 -28.48 -3.53 -1.82
C ARG A 217 -28.85 -4.70 -2.74
N LEU A 218 -29.83 -4.45 -3.62
CA LEU A 218 -30.24 -5.41 -4.63
C LEU A 218 -29.20 -5.42 -5.77
N CYS A 219 -28.37 -6.47 -5.81
CA CYS A 219 -27.52 -6.77 -6.97
C CYS A 219 -28.04 -8.02 -7.68
N LEU A 220 -28.35 -7.87 -8.97
CA LEU A 220 -28.99 -8.90 -9.78
C LEU A 220 -28.09 -10.12 -10.08
N GLU A 221 -26.76 -9.98 -9.98
CA GLU A 221 -25.81 -11.03 -10.38
C GLU A 221 -24.69 -11.34 -9.35
N SER A 222 -24.32 -10.41 -8.46
CA SER A 222 -23.17 -10.54 -7.55
C SER A 222 -23.49 -11.02 -6.12
N GLY A 223 -24.76 -11.30 -5.81
CA GLY A 223 -25.18 -11.68 -4.45
C GLY A 223 -24.65 -13.04 -3.96
N ALA A 224 -24.35 -13.98 -4.86
CA ALA A 224 -23.83 -15.31 -4.49
C ALA A 224 -22.40 -15.24 -3.95
N SER A 225 -21.50 -14.53 -4.64
CA SER A 225 -20.10 -14.36 -4.22
C SER A 225 -19.99 -13.53 -2.95
N GLU A 226 -20.84 -12.52 -2.77
CA GLU A 226 -20.92 -11.75 -1.52
C GLU A 226 -21.32 -12.64 -0.34
N ASN A 227 -22.40 -13.42 -0.48
CA ASN A 227 -22.86 -14.31 0.58
C ASN A 227 -21.79 -15.34 0.95
N ARG A 228 -21.12 -15.94 -0.06
CA ARG A 228 -20.02 -16.87 0.16
C ARG A 228 -18.87 -16.20 0.92
N TYR A 229 -18.47 -15.01 0.50
CA TYR A 229 -17.41 -14.24 1.17
C TYR A 229 -17.76 -13.96 2.65
N MET A 230 -18.98 -13.48 2.92
CA MET A 230 -19.44 -13.17 4.27
C MET A 230 -19.59 -14.41 5.16
N GLN A 231 -19.95 -15.56 4.60
CA GLN A 231 -19.96 -16.83 5.32
C GLN A 231 -18.55 -17.31 5.62
N THR A 232 -17.65 -17.22 4.65
CA THR A 232 -16.25 -17.64 4.76
C THR A 232 -15.49 -16.83 5.82
N LEU A 233 -15.74 -15.51 5.90
CA LEU A 233 -15.17 -14.65 6.95
C LEU A 233 -15.51 -15.14 8.37
N ARG A 234 -16.67 -15.78 8.58
CA ARG A 234 -17.07 -16.30 9.90
C ARG A 234 -16.30 -17.57 10.29
N SER A 235 -15.70 -18.26 9.32
CA SER A 235 -14.92 -19.48 9.51
C SER A 235 -13.42 -19.23 9.68
N VAL A 236 -12.97 -17.96 9.62
CA VAL A 236 -11.57 -17.60 9.79
C VAL A 236 -11.13 -17.82 11.23
N TRP A 237 -10.01 -18.52 11.39
CA TRP A 237 -9.41 -18.84 12.68
C TRP A 237 -8.00 -18.23 12.85
N SER A 238 -7.24 -18.20 11.77
CA SER A 238 -5.87 -17.70 11.76
C SER A 238 -5.53 -16.99 10.46
N TYR A 239 -4.39 -16.31 10.44
CA TYR A 239 -3.91 -15.61 9.25
C TYR A 239 -2.42 -15.88 9.03
N ALA A 240 -1.98 -15.65 7.79
CA ALA A 240 -0.58 -15.66 7.42
C ALA A 240 -0.31 -14.58 6.37
N GLN A 241 0.76 -13.80 6.56
CA GLN A 241 1.24 -12.81 5.62
C GLN A 241 2.53 -13.26 4.94
N GLN A 242 2.57 -13.08 3.62
CA GLN A 242 3.75 -13.37 2.80
C GLN A 242 3.98 -12.18 1.87
N GLY A 243 5.01 -11.38 2.17
CA GLY A 243 5.26 -10.10 1.53
C GLY A 243 4.05 -9.17 1.67
N ARG A 244 3.38 -8.95 0.54
CA ARG A 244 2.17 -8.13 0.38
C ARG A 244 0.88 -8.95 0.23
N GLU A 245 0.94 -10.27 0.41
CA GLU A 245 -0.23 -11.15 0.38
C GLU A 245 -0.69 -11.49 1.80
N LEU A 246 -2.01 -11.57 1.97
CA LEU A 246 -2.67 -12.02 3.19
C LEU A 246 -3.52 -13.25 2.90
N LEU A 247 -3.25 -14.32 3.64
CA LEU A 247 -4.03 -15.54 3.64
C LEU A 247 -4.82 -15.62 4.94
N LEU A 248 -6.13 -15.82 4.84
CA LEU A 248 -6.98 -16.15 5.96
C LEU A 248 -7.28 -17.64 5.94
N LEU A 249 -7.12 -18.29 7.08
CA LEU A 249 -7.09 -19.74 7.21
C LEU A 249 -8.19 -20.23 8.15
N ALA A 250 -8.75 -21.40 7.83
CA ALA A 250 -9.65 -22.14 8.71
C ALA A 250 -8.90 -22.73 9.92
N GLU A 251 -9.63 -23.33 10.85
CA GLU A 251 -9.06 -23.99 12.03
C GLU A 251 -8.16 -25.19 11.66
N ASP A 252 -8.49 -25.89 10.57
CA ASP A 252 -7.70 -27.00 10.03
C ASP A 252 -6.47 -26.54 9.21
N GLY A 253 -6.28 -25.22 9.07
CA GLY A 253 -5.17 -24.61 8.35
C GLY A 253 -5.38 -24.48 6.84
N LYS A 254 -6.55 -24.83 6.30
CA LYS A 254 -6.86 -24.62 4.88
C LYS A 254 -7.02 -23.15 4.53
N PRO A 255 -6.55 -22.70 3.35
CA PRO A 255 -6.77 -21.35 2.88
C PRO A 255 -8.24 -21.13 2.55
N LEU A 256 -8.83 -20.11 3.17
CA LEU A 256 -10.21 -19.70 2.94
C LEU A 256 -10.30 -18.49 2.01
N LEU A 257 -9.45 -17.50 2.24
CA LEU A 257 -9.47 -16.24 1.50
C LEU A 257 -8.04 -15.78 1.23
N ARG A 258 -7.78 -15.33 0.01
CA ARG A 258 -6.51 -14.73 -0.39
C ARG A 258 -6.72 -13.27 -0.74
N PHE A 259 -5.84 -12.41 -0.23
CA PHE A 259 -5.85 -10.98 -0.49
C PHE A 259 -4.48 -10.47 -0.89
N GLU A 260 -4.47 -9.31 -1.53
CA GLU A 260 -3.29 -8.52 -1.87
C GLU A 260 -3.39 -7.12 -1.27
N ALA A 261 -2.29 -6.62 -0.73
CA ALA A 261 -2.19 -5.26 -0.22
C ALA A 261 -2.07 -4.25 -1.36
N VAL A 262 -3.10 -3.41 -1.53
CA VAL A 262 -3.15 -2.38 -2.57
C VAL A 262 -2.97 -1.00 -1.94
N GLU A 263 -2.09 -0.20 -2.52
CA GLU A 263 -1.95 1.23 -2.25
C GLU A 263 -1.94 1.97 -3.59
N LEU A 264 -2.66 3.08 -3.67
CA LEU A 264 -2.68 3.93 -4.86
C LEU A 264 -1.63 5.04 -4.73
N GLY A 265 -1.15 5.58 -5.85
CA GLY A 265 -0.23 6.73 -5.85
C GLY A 265 1.23 6.34 -6.07
N LEU A 266 2.15 7.15 -5.56
CA LEU A 266 3.60 6.98 -5.76
C LEU A 266 4.04 5.59 -5.25
N GLN A 267 4.16 4.63 -6.17
CA GLN A 267 4.70 3.31 -5.88
C GLN A 267 6.12 3.45 -5.32
N ALA A 268 6.55 2.50 -4.48
CA ALA A 268 7.97 2.37 -4.18
C ALA A 268 8.72 2.26 -5.53
N PRO A 269 9.94 2.80 -5.67
CA PRO A 269 10.75 2.47 -6.82
C PRO A 269 10.81 0.94 -6.89
N VAL A 270 10.29 0.38 -7.98
CA VAL A 270 10.52 -1.03 -8.29
C VAL A 270 12.04 -1.16 -8.33
N GLU A 271 12.59 -2.02 -7.50
CA GLU A 271 14.00 -2.39 -7.55
C GLU A 271 14.16 -3.13 -8.89
N GLU A 272 14.41 -2.38 -9.96
CA GLU A 272 14.75 -2.94 -11.26
C GLU A 272 16.02 -3.75 -11.05
N ASP A 273 15.92 -5.08 -11.19
CA ASP A 273 17.07 -5.98 -11.24
C ASP A 273 18.09 -5.36 -12.20
N PRO A 274 19.33 -5.08 -11.76
CA PRO A 274 20.33 -4.48 -12.62
C PRO A 274 20.51 -5.39 -13.85
N PRO A 275 20.49 -4.84 -15.07
CA PRO A 275 20.59 -5.64 -16.27
C PRO A 275 21.87 -6.48 -16.19
N MET A 276 21.69 -7.80 -16.23
CA MET A 276 22.79 -8.76 -16.30
C MET A 276 23.71 -8.33 -17.44
N LEU A 277 24.91 -7.87 -17.09
CA LEU A 277 25.95 -7.57 -18.06
C LEU A 277 26.30 -8.88 -18.79
N PRO A 278 26.27 -8.91 -20.14
CA PRO A 278 26.78 -10.07 -20.86
C PRO A 278 28.29 -10.19 -20.58
N GLN A 279 28.71 -11.39 -20.17
CA GLN A 279 30.13 -11.75 -20.00
C GLN A 279 30.87 -11.77 -21.33
#